data_AF-A0A2M9T1N0-F1
#
_entry.id   AF-A0A2M9T1N0-F1
#
_cell.length_a   1.000
_cell.length_b   1.000
_cell.length_c   1.000
_cell.angle_alpha   90.00
_cell.angle_beta   90.00
_cell.angle_gamma   90.00
#
_symmetry.space_group_name_H-M   'P 1'
#
loop_
_entity.id
_entity.type
_entity.pdbx_description
1 polymer ?
#
loop_
_entity_poly.entity_id
_entity_poly.type
_entity_poly.pdbx_seq_one_letter_code
_entity_poly.pdbx_strand_id
1 'polypeptide(L)'
;MMDGFWEYVQRYDHLAWRELLLGLEKMNVFVGPGDYVYWLAAPEQRRLLFISSSCEQLYGLPPDDFYRDQDIWAKVSYPDDRAKAERKWSLLSGADAGAQTYRIINQRDGSVRWVLERTFPVLGQFGEVRLVSGVVADLTEAKRNENERQLAEQVYKAMEQAMLVTDGQFVVQFVNPAFTKITGHGVEIVGQPLHTLYAGYYEAWLYEVIQAGTGESGEWRGWVRWRRKNGSVYVRQTTVRAVPGHDGGIAFYLFLFAGPIYENRYIAAMKDDLRLAREVQKRVLSKPLSAKGIQIAGTYIPSRELGGDMYAWYPIDKQRYGIFLMDVMGHGAAASLICMSVRSLLNGVIRKGIVPTEVFRELNRHMRQLYHENGRMTYYFTAVYVLVDVKERMIEYASAGHPPGFLFQPDGTVAELDRGCAPIGLLPRLFVDSGRLRYEPGATLVLYSDGAIEGETGSVRQKIEAFRDALTPHILLDEQVLLDHLRRHFAQKGPLPDDFSAVVAKLG
;
A
#
# COMPACT_ATOMS: atom_id res chain seq x y z
N MET A 1 -35.75 21.98 -17.23
CA MET A 1 -34.35 21.53 -17.08
C MET A 1 -34.18 20.53 -15.93
N MET A 2 -35.06 20.45 -14.91
CA MET A 2 -34.68 19.76 -13.67
C MET A 2 -35.82 19.02 -12.91
N ASP A 3 -37.11 19.24 -13.12
CA ASP A 3 -38.06 18.89 -12.05
C ASP A 3 -38.25 17.37 -11.79
N GLY A 4 -38.43 16.54 -12.83
CA GLY A 4 -38.56 15.08 -12.64
C GLY A 4 -37.24 14.31 -12.43
N PHE A 5 -36.08 14.95 -12.64
CA PHE A 5 -34.76 14.40 -12.33
C PHE A 5 -34.40 14.66 -10.86
N TRP A 6 -34.69 15.87 -10.39
CA TRP A 6 -34.40 16.29 -9.03
C TRP A 6 -35.37 15.68 -8.02
N GLU A 7 -36.63 15.37 -8.38
CA GLU A 7 -37.52 14.58 -7.52
C GLU A 7 -37.02 13.14 -7.28
N TYR A 8 -36.41 12.50 -8.29
CA TYR A 8 -35.86 11.14 -8.15
C TYR A 8 -34.57 11.13 -7.30
N VAL A 9 -33.69 12.13 -7.51
CA VAL A 9 -32.46 12.34 -6.74
C VAL A 9 -32.76 12.77 -5.29
N GLN A 10 -33.80 13.59 -5.05
CA GLN A 10 -34.23 13.97 -3.69
C GLN A 10 -34.89 12.82 -2.92
N ARG A 11 -35.54 11.88 -3.62
CA ARG A 11 -36.18 10.72 -2.98
C ARG A 11 -35.17 9.65 -2.52
N TYR A 12 -33.93 9.71 -3.02
CA TYR A 12 -32.82 8.82 -2.64
C TYR A 12 -31.58 9.64 -2.27
N ASP A 13 -31.52 10.04 -1.00
CA ASP A 13 -30.59 10.99 -0.39
C ASP A 13 -29.11 10.54 -0.34
N HIS A 14 -28.42 10.47 -1.48
CA HIS A 14 -26.97 10.27 -1.50
C HIS A 14 -26.27 11.11 -2.58
N LEU A 15 -25.50 12.13 -2.14
CA LEU A 15 -24.55 12.94 -2.93
C LEU A 15 -23.61 12.10 -3.82
N ALA A 16 -23.33 10.84 -3.43
CA ALA A 16 -22.43 9.93 -4.12
C ALA A 16 -22.81 9.62 -5.57
N TRP A 17 -24.11 9.63 -5.92
CA TRP A 17 -24.55 9.27 -7.28
C TRP A 17 -24.29 10.37 -8.31
N ARG A 18 -24.35 11.64 -7.90
CA ARG A 18 -24.08 12.79 -8.78
C ARG A 18 -22.61 12.85 -9.19
N GLU A 19 -21.71 12.56 -8.26
CA GLU A 19 -20.25 12.49 -8.47
C GLU A 19 -19.85 11.23 -9.27
N LEU A 20 -20.48 10.07 -9.02
CA LEU A 20 -20.28 8.83 -9.77
C LEU A 20 -20.62 9.03 -11.26
N LEU A 21 -21.73 9.70 -11.56
CA LEU A 21 -22.20 9.97 -12.92
C LEU A 21 -21.29 10.96 -13.66
N LEU A 22 -20.82 12.02 -12.99
CA LEU A 22 -19.87 13.00 -13.55
C LEU A 22 -18.49 12.39 -13.83
N GLY A 23 -18.01 11.48 -12.98
CA GLY A 23 -16.71 10.84 -13.23
C GLY A 23 -16.79 9.66 -14.20
N LEU A 24 -17.95 8.97 -14.32
CA LEU A 24 -18.20 8.04 -15.43
C LEU A 24 -18.21 8.81 -16.78
N GLU A 25 -18.65 10.07 -16.80
CA GLU A 25 -18.57 10.97 -17.96
C GLU A 25 -17.11 11.29 -18.33
N LYS A 26 -16.22 11.43 -17.32
CA LYS A 26 -14.76 11.59 -17.50
C LYS A 26 -14.03 10.30 -17.93
N MET A 27 -14.66 9.11 -17.89
CA MET A 27 -14.06 7.85 -18.37
C MET A 27 -13.84 7.81 -19.89
N ASN A 28 -14.34 8.79 -20.63
CA ASN A 28 -14.26 8.83 -22.09
C ASN A 28 -12.86 9.01 -22.67
N VAL A 29 -11.87 9.24 -21.82
CA VAL A 29 -10.48 9.48 -22.20
C VAL A 29 -9.64 8.20 -22.12
N PHE A 30 -10.11 7.13 -21.46
CA PHE A 30 -9.21 6.07 -20.94
C PHE A 30 -9.40 4.65 -21.49
N VAL A 31 -10.52 4.35 -22.13
CA VAL A 31 -10.60 3.30 -23.15
C VAL A 31 -10.40 4.07 -24.45
N GLY A 32 -9.40 3.73 -25.27
CA GLY A 32 -8.94 4.59 -26.38
C GLY A 32 -10.08 5.29 -27.13
N PRO A 33 -9.89 6.56 -27.55
CA PRO A 33 -10.96 7.38 -28.09
C PRO A 33 -11.65 6.67 -29.26
N GLY A 34 -12.85 6.15 -29.02
CA GLY A 34 -13.78 5.72 -30.08
C GLY A 34 -14.33 4.30 -30.06
N ASP A 35 -13.85 3.40 -29.20
CA ASP A 35 -14.17 1.98 -29.40
C ASP A 35 -15.43 1.47 -28.64
N TYR A 36 -15.80 2.11 -27.52
CA TYR A 36 -16.91 1.63 -26.68
C TYR A 36 -17.76 2.74 -26.05
N VAL A 37 -19.05 2.44 -25.87
CA VAL A 37 -20.03 3.25 -25.14
C VAL A 37 -20.56 2.46 -23.95
N TYR A 38 -20.41 3.00 -22.75
CA TYR A 38 -20.98 2.45 -21.52
C TYR A 38 -22.24 3.21 -21.16
N TRP A 39 -23.26 2.50 -20.67
CA TRP A 39 -24.50 3.12 -20.25
C TRP A 39 -25.12 2.41 -19.04
N LEU A 40 -25.92 3.15 -18.27
CA LEU A 40 -26.68 2.67 -17.12
C LEU A 40 -28.09 3.25 -17.20
N ALA A 41 -29.09 2.44 -16.85
CA ALA A 41 -30.49 2.83 -16.91
C ALA A 41 -31.31 2.29 -15.73
N ALA A 42 -32.35 3.04 -15.36
CA ALA A 42 -33.44 2.59 -14.51
C ALA A 42 -34.50 1.93 -15.40
N PRO A 43 -34.65 0.60 -15.33
CA PRO A 43 -35.37 -0.14 -16.34
C PRO A 43 -36.90 0.02 -16.21
N GLU A 44 -37.45 0.15 -14.99
CA GLU A 44 -38.89 0.36 -14.76
C GLU A 44 -39.43 1.62 -15.44
N GLN A 45 -38.57 2.63 -15.58
CA GLN A 45 -38.91 3.94 -16.16
C GLN A 45 -38.37 4.10 -17.59
N ARG A 46 -37.73 3.05 -18.14
CA ARG A 46 -36.94 3.09 -19.39
C ARG A 46 -36.02 4.32 -19.48
N ARG A 47 -35.51 4.74 -18.33
CA ARG A 47 -34.81 6.01 -18.17
C ARG A 47 -33.32 5.76 -18.15
N LEU A 48 -32.59 6.40 -19.05
CA LEU A 48 -31.14 6.39 -19.02
C LEU A 48 -30.64 7.25 -17.85
N LEU A 49 -29.77 6.68 -17.04
CA LEU A 49 -29.13 7.34 -15.90
C LEU A 49 -27.73 7.82 -16.25
N PHE A 50 -27.06 7.11 -17.16
CA PHE A 50 -25.69 7.41 -17.58
C PHE A 50 -25.45 6.93 -19.01
N ILE A 51 -24.68 7.69 -19.78
CA ILE A 51 -23.99 7.23 -20.98
C ILE A 51 -22.65 7.95 -21.14
N SER A 52 -21.59 7.20 -21.49
CA SER A 52 -20.26 7.77 -21.74
C SER A 52 -20.26 8.66 -22.98
N SER A 53 -19.49 9.75 -23.01
CA SER A 53 -19.46 10.70 -24.14
C SER A 53 -18.94 10.12 -25.47
N SER A 54 -18.42 8.89 -25.50
CA SER A 54 -18.08 8.14 -26.72
C SER A 54 -19.32 7.85 -27.56
N CYS A 55 -20.51 8.05 -26.97
CA CYS A 55 -21.75 8.07 -27.72
C CYS A 55 -21.76 9.14 -28.82
N GLU A 56 -21.03 10.26 -28.68
CA GLU A 56 -20.91 11.27 -29.73
C GLU A 56 -20.24 10.72 -30.98
N GLN A 57 -19.18 9.92 -30.81
CA GLN A 57 -18.48 9.31 -31.93
C GLN A 57 -19.28 8.16 -32.55
N LEU A 58 -19.92 7.34 -31.71
CA LEU A 58 -20.64 6.15 -32.16
C LEU A 58 -22.01 6.51 -32.76
N TYR A 59 -22.81 7.29 -32.03
CA TYR A 59 -24.19 7.64 -32.37
C TYR A 59 -24.34 9.04 -32.98
N GLY A 60 -23.33 9.90 -32.93
CA GLY A 60 -23.40 11.25 -33.49
C GLY A 60 -24.15 12.25 -32.61
N LEU A 61 -24.47 11.90 -31.37
CA LEU A 61 -25.24 12.72 -30.43
C LEU A 61 -24.52 12.84 -29.08
N PRO A 62 -24.57 14.02 -28.43
CA PRO A 62 -24.04 14.21 -27.07
C PRO A 62 -24.85 13.44 -26.03
N PRO A 63 -24.25 13.08 -24.87
CA PRO A 63 -24.95 12.42 -23.76
C PRO A 63 -26.26 13.09 -23.35
N ASP A 64 -26.29 14.42 -23.39
CA ASP A 64 -27.44 15.26 -23.05
C ASP A 64 -28.71 14.90 -23.83
N ASP A 65 -28.58 14.53 -25.10
CA ASP A 65 -29.73 14.15 -25.92
C ASP A 65 -30.32 12.81 -25.43
N PHE A 66 -29.46 11.89 -24.98
CA PHE A 66 -29.86 10.60 -24.43
C PHE A 66 -30.55 10.70 -23.07
N TYR A 67 -30.30 11.76 -22.32
CA TYR A 67 -30.99 12.01 -21.05
C TYR A 67 -32.35 12.68 -21.23
N ARG A 68 -32.53 13.45 -22.31
CA ARG A 68 -33.75 14.24 -22.55
C ARG A 68 -34.81 13.49 -23.33
N ASP A 69 -34.40 12.66 -24.28
CA ASP A 69 -35.29 11.99 -25.22
C ASP A 69 -35.38 10.49 -24.91
N GLN A 70 -36.51 10.08 -24.32
CA GLN A 70 -36.73 8.67 -23.95
C GLN A 70 -36.84 7.74 -25.16
N ASP A 71 -37.16 8.29 -26.34
CA ASP A 71 -37.30 7.54 -27.59
C ASP A 71 -36.02 7.57 -28.45
N ILE A 72 -34.94 8.16 -27.94
CA ILE A 72 -33.68 8.33 -28.68
C ILE A 72 -33.13 7.00 -29.20
N TRP A 73 -33.30 5.91 -28.46
CA TRP A 73 -32.83 4.59 -28.85
C TRP A 73 -33.53 4.06 -30.10
N ALA A 74 -34.78 4.45 -30.35
CA ALA A 74 -35.49 4.12 -31.59
C ALA A 74 -35.03 5.01 -32.77
N LYS A 75 -34.55 6.22 -32.48
CA LYS A 75 -34.05 7.18 -33.48
C LYS A 75 -32.64 6.82 -33.95
N VAL A 76 -31.77 6.42 -33.03
CA VAL A 76 -30.38 6.02 -33.35
C VAL A 76 -30.26 4.58 -33.84
N SER A 77 -31.27 3.74 -33.62
CA SER A 77 -31.31 2.37 -34.16
C SER A 77 -31.74 2.33 -35.62
N TYR A 78 -31.10 1.48 -36.42
CA TYR A 78 -31.53 1.25 -37.80
C TYR A 78 -32.97 0.68 -37.83
N PRO A 79 -33.87 1.15 -38.72
CA PRO A 79 -35.30 0.80 -38.68
C PRO A 79 -35.62 -0.69 -38.53
N ASP A 80 -34.92 -1.55 -39.30
CA ASP A 80 -35.12 -3.00 -39.28
C ASP A 80 -34.61 -3.68 -37.99
N ASP A 81 -33.70 -3.02 -37.27
CA ASP A 81 -33.03 -3.56 -36.08
C ASP A 81 -33.56 -2.94 -34.77
N ARG A 82 -34.54 -2.03 -34.82
CA ARG A 82 -35.16 -1.40 -33.63
C ARG A 82 -35.63 -2.42 -32.60
N ALA A 83 -36.27 -3.50 -33.06
CA ALA A 83 -36.74 -4.58 -32.19
C ALA A 83 -35.60 -5.34 -31.49
N LYS A 84 -34.37 -5.33 -32.02
CA LYS A 84 -33.18 -5.90 -31.34
C LYS A 84 -32.65 -4.93 -30.29
N ALA A 85 -32.53 -3.65 -30.64
CA ALA A 85 -32.09 -2.61 -29.71
C ALA A 85 -33.05 -2.44 -28.52
N GLU A 86 -34.34 -2.72 -28.68
CA GLU A 86 -35.32 -2.70 -27.59
C GLU A 86 -35.23 -3.92 -26.65
N ARG A 87 -34.58 -5.03 -27.04
CA ARG A 87 -34.44 -6.23 -26.19
C ARG A 87 -33.64 -5.97 -24.92
N LYS A 88 -32.81 -4.92 -24.87
CA LYS A 88 -32.14 -4.52 -23.63
C LYS A 88 -33.12 -4.19 -22.50
N TRP A 89 -34.35 -3.81 -22.84
CA TRP A 89 -35.42 -3.55 -21.87
C TRP A 89 -36.21 -4.80 -21.48
N SER A 90 -36.09 -5.93 -22.19
CA SER A 90 -36.76 -7.19 -21.80
C SER A 90 -36.09 -7.89 -20.60
N LEU A 91 -34.90 -7.43 -20.18
CA LEU A 91 -34.22 -7.87 -18.96
C LEU A 91 -35.02 -7.61 -17.67
N LEU A 92 -36.02 -6.72 -17.71
CA LEU A 92 -36.99 -6.51 -16.63
C LEU A 92 -37.74 -7.78 -16.24
N SER A 93 -37.86 -8.75 -17.16
CA SER A 93 -38.55 -10.02 -16.93
C SER A 93 -37.62 -11.14 -16.44
N GLY A 94 -36.36 -10.84 -16.09
CA GLY A 94 -35.40 -11.80 -15.55
C GLY A 94 -34.72 -12.71 -16.58
N ALA A 95 -34.90 -12.46 -17.88
CA ALA A 95 -34.22 -13.21 -18.94
C ALA A 95 -32.89 -12.54 -19.32
N ASP A 96 -31.82 -13.33 -19.43
CA ASP A 96 -30.52 -12.89 -19.95
C ASP A 96 -30.70 -12.34 -21.38
N ALA A 97 -30.42 -11.04 -21.60
CA ALA A 97 -30.51 -10.45 -22.94
C ALA A 97 -29.42 -10.97 -23.89
N GLY A 98 -28.37 -11.61 -23.35
CA GLY A 98 -27.21 -12.03 -24.11
C GLY A 98 -26.45 -10.85 -24.73
N ALA A 99 -25.35 -11.17 -25.42
CA ALA A 99 -24.70 -10.22 -26.30
C ALA A 99 -25.43 -10.21 -27.65
N GLN A 100 -25.67 -9.03 -28.22
CA GLN A 100 -26.40 -8.90 -29.48
C GLN A 100 -25.69 -7.95 -30.42
N THR A 101 -25.71 -8.30 -31.70
CA THR A 101 -25.14 -7.47 -32.76
C THR A 101 -26.25 -6.89 -33.62
N TYR A 102 -26.26 -5.57 -33.80
CA TYR A 102 -27.26 -4.87 -34.59
C TYR A 102 -26.70 -3.59 -35.22
N ARG A 103 -27.48 -2.94 -36.09
CA ARG A 103 -27.07 -1.71 -36.78
C ARG A 103 -27.65 -0.48 -36.12
N ILE A 104 -26.85 0.57 -36.04
CA ILE A 104 -27.23 1.91 -35.62
C ILE A 104 -26.95 2.91 -36.75
N ILE A 105 -27.56 4.08 -36.66
CA ILE A 105 -27.36 5.21 -37.55
C ILE A 105 -26.72 6.33 -36.74
N ASN A 106 -25.51 6.73 -37.13
CA ASN A 106 -24.88 7.91 -36.57
C ASN A 106 -25.65 9.16 -37.05
N GLN A 107 -26.20 9.93 -36.13
CA GLN A 107 -27.11 11.04 -36.43
C GLN A 107 -26.40 12.28 -36.95
N ARG A 108 -25.06 12.34 -36.87
CA ARG A 108 -24.26 13.46 -37.36
C ARG A 108 -23.91 13.30 -38.84
N ASP A 109 -23.51 12.10 -39.26
CA ASP A 109 -23.03 11.83 -40.62
C ASP A 109 -23.91 10.86 -41.42
N GLY A 110 -24.94 10.28 -40.80
CA GLY A 110 -25.87 9.34 -41.42
C GLY A 110 -25.29 7.94 -41.66
N SER A 111 -24.05 7.67 -41.21
CA SER A 111 -23.38 6.40 -41.44
C SER A 111 -24.06 5.26 -40.68
N VAL A 112 -24.14 4.10 -41.33
CA VAL A 112 -24.62 2.85 -40.69
C VAL A 112 -23.44 2.16 -40.04
N ARG A 113 -23.56 1.91 -38.73
CA ARG A 113 -22.52 1.25 -37.93
C ARG A 113 -23.04 -0.06 -37.35
N TRP A 114 -22.20 -1.07 -37.32
CA TRP A 114 -22.47 -2.33 -36.63
C TRP A 114 -22.03 -2.20 -35.20
N VAL A 115 -22.88 -2.58 -34.24
CA VAL A 115 -22.53 -2.56 -32.83
C VAL A 115 -22.76 -3.90 -32.17
N LEU A 116 -21.92 -4.24 -31.22
CA LEU A 116 -22.13 -5.31 -30.25
C LEU A 116 -22.54 -4.70 -28.92
N GLU A 117 -23.78 -4.91 -28.53
CA GLU A 117 -24.26 -4.52 -27.22
C GLU A 117 -24.32 -5.74 -26.31
N ARG A 118 -23.81 -5.60 -25.10
CA ARG A 118 -24.06 -6.55 -24.02
C ARG A 118 -24.68 -5.82 -22.86
N THR A 119 -25.78 -6.35 -22.38
CA THR A 119 -26.57 -5.75 -21.31
C THR A 119 -26.58 -6.68 -20.09
N PHE A 120 -26.45 -6.10 -18.90
CA PHE A 120 -26.35 -6.80 -17.63
C PHE A 120 -27.40 -6.27 -16.66
N PRO A 121 -28.17 -7.14 -15.98
CA PRO A 121 -29.05 -6.73 -14.90
C PRO A 121 -28.23 -6.42 -13.66
N VAL A 122 -28.62 -5.37 -12.94
CA VAL A 122 -28.09 -5.03 -11.62
C VAL A 122 -29.18 -5.37 -10.61
N LEU A 123 -28.92 -6.39 -9.80
CA LEU A 123 -29.89 -6.96 -8.87
C LEU A 123 -29.87 -6.22 -7.52
N GLY A 124 -31.05 -6.03 -6.94
CA GLY A 124 -31.25 -5.60 -5.57
C GLY A 124 -31.12 -6.76 -4.57
N GLN A 125 -31.31 -6.45 -3.28
CA GLN A 125 -31.09 -7.38 -2.18
C GLN A 125 -32.03 -8.60 -2.19
N PHE A 126 -33.15 -8.54 -2.90
CA PHE A 126 -34.14 -9.62 -3.00
C PHE A 126 -34.15 -10.29 -4.38
N GLY A 127 -33.12 -10.06 -5.20
CA GLY A 127 -32.99 -10.62 -6.54
C GLY A 127 -33.82 -9.89 -7.61
N GLU A 128 -34.41 -8.75 -7.27
CA GLU A 128 -35.14 -7.89 -8.20
C GLU A 128 -34.18 -7.08 -9.09
N VAL A 129 -34.50 -6.87 -10.38
CA VAL A 129 -33.67 -6.03 -11.25
C VAL A 129 -33.90 -4.56 -10.90
N ARG A 130 -32.92 -3.93 -10.22
CA ARG A 130 -32.96 -2.50 -9.83
C ARG A 130 -32.50 -1.59 -10.94
N LEU A 131 -31.41 -1.95 -11.61
CA LEU A 131 -30.82 -1.19 -12.71
C LEU A 131 -30.45 -2.13 -13.86
N VAL A 132 -30.20 -1.55 -15.02
CA VAL A 132 -29.66 -2.25 -16.18
C VAL A 132 -28.45 -1.47 -16.67
N SER A 133 -27.32 -2.15 -16.80
CA SER A 133 -26.09 -1.56 -17.35
C SER A 133 -25.76 -2.22 -18.67
N GLY A 134 -25.12 -1.50 -19.58
CA GLY A 134 -24.70 -2.06 -20.84
C GLY A 134 -23.42 -1.43 -21.35
N VAL A 135 -22.79 -2.16 -22.25
CA VAL A 135 -21.63 -1.71 -23.00
C VAL A 135 -21.87 -2.03 -24.47
N VAL A 136 -21.52 -1.08 -25.31
CA VAL A 136 -21.70 -1.13 -26.76
C VAL A 136 -20.35 -0.92 -27.41
N ALA A 137 -19.91 -1.88 -28.23
CA ALA A 137 -18.68 -1.79 -29.02
C ALA A 137 -19.00 -1.53 -30.49
N ASP A 138 -18.22 -0.71 -31.19
CA ASP A 138 -18.31 -0.56 -32.65
C ASP A 138 -17.61 -1.77 -33.33
N LEU A 139 -18.34 -2.49 -34.17
CA LEU A 139 -17.87 -3.64 -34.96
C LEU A 139 -17.81 -3.33 -36.46
N THR A 140 -17.95 -2.07 -36.86
CA THR A 140 -18.07 -1.69 -38.27
C THR A 140 -16.83 -2.05 -39.08
N GLU A 141 -15.63 -1.85 -38.54
CA GLU A 141 -14.36 -2.24 -39.19
C GLU A 141 -14.15 -3.76 -39.11
N ALA A 142 -14.37 -4.38 -37.95
CA ALA A 142 -14.21 -5.82 -37.74
C ALA A 142 -15.12 -6.71 -38.63
N LYS A 143 -16.25 -6.18 -39.11
CA LYS A 143 -17.12 -6.84 -40.10
C LYS A 143 -16.60 -6.74 -41.53
N ARG A 144 -15.66 -5.84 -41.82
CA ARG A 144 -15.05 -5.63 -43.14
C ARG A 144 -13.77 -6.45 -43.35
N ASN A 145 -13.06 -6.85 -42.29
CA ASN A 145 -11.77 -7.55 -42.37
C ASN A 145 -11.68 -8.82 -41.49
N GLU A 146 -11.33 -9.97 -42.08
CA GLU A 146 -11.24 -11.27 -41.39
C GLU A 146 -10.15 -11.31 -40.28
N ASN A 147 -9.05 -10.55 -40.42
CA ASN A 147 -7.97 -10.47 -39.41
C ASN A 147 -8.36 -9.64 -38.16
N GLU A 148 -9.27 -8.67 -38.30
CA GLU A 148 -9.78 -7.86 -37.18
C GLU A 148 -10.79 -8.62 -36.32
N ARG A 149 -11.23 -9.79 -36.79
CA ARG A 149 -12.08 -10.71 -36.00
C ARG A 149 -11.36 -11.22 -34.75
N GLN A 150 -10.04 -11.40 -34.80
CA GLN A 150 -9.22 -11.72 -33.62
C GLN A 150 -9.12 -10.53 -32.65
N LEU A 151 -9.05 -9.30 -33.17
CA LEU A 151 -9.09 -8.09 -32.37
C LEU A 151 -10.45 -7.96 -31.68
N ALA A 152 -11.57 -8.22 -32.39
CA ALA A 152 -12.91 -8.27 -31.83
C ALA A 152 -13.07 -9.36 -30.73
N GLU A 153 -12.40 -10.50 -30.85
CA GLU A 153 -12.33 -11.52 -29.78
C GLU A 153 -11.48 -11.07 -28.58
N GLN A 154 -10.37 -10.34 -28.79
CA GLN A 154 -9.58 -9.74 -27.71
C GLN A 154 -10.33 -8.62 -26.99
N VAL A 155 -11.05 -7.80 -27.74
CA VAL A 155 -12.02 -6.79 -27.30
C VAL A 155 -13.11 -7.44 -26.45
N TYR A 156 -13.71 -8.53 -26.93
CA TYR A 156 -14.69 -9.32 -26.18
C TYR A 156 -14.13 -9.85 -24.85
N LYS A 157 -12.86 -10.29 -24.82
CA LYS A 157 -12.16 -10.69 -23.58
C LYS A 157 -11.88 -9.51 -22.63
N ALA A 158 -11.59 -8.32 -23.14
CA ALA A 158 -11.41 -7.12 -22.31
C ALA A 158 -12.72 -6.69 -21.62
N MET A 159 -13.87 -6.91 -22.27
CA MET A 159 -15.20 -6.72 -21.66
C MET A 159 -15.52 -7.72 -20.52
N GLU A 160 -14.74 -8.81 -20.41
CA GLU A 160 -14.76 -9.75 -19.28
C GLU A 160 -13.74 -9.40 -18.18
N GLN A 161 -13.10 -8.23 -18.23
CA GLN A 161 -12.14 -7.82 -17.20
C GLN A 161 -12.86 -7.43 -15.91
N ALA A 162 -12.41 -7.99 -14.78
CA ALA A 162 -12.96 -7.67 -13.46
C ALA A 162 -12.67 -6.22 -13.07
N MET A 163 -13.73 -5.50 -12.71
CA MET A 163 -13.72 -4.07 -12.39
C MET A 163 -14.44 -3.80 -11.07
N LEU A 164 -13.85 -2.88 -10.29
CA LEU A 164 -14.41 -2.33 -9.06
C LEU A 164 -14.21 -0.82 -9.05
N VAL A 165 -15.19 -0.06 -8.53
CA VAL A 165 -15.10 1.39 -8.35
C VAL A 165 -15.34 1.74 -6.89
N THR A 166 -14.57 2.65 -6.34
CA THR A 166 -14.78 3.22 -4.99
C THR A 166 -14.89 4.73 -5.03
N ASP A 167 -15.48 5.36 -4.04
CA ASP A 167 -15.35 6.81 -3.85
C ASP A 167 -13.92 7.22 -3.43
N GLY A 168 -13.71 8.53 -3.23
CA GLY A 168 -12.43 9.09 -2.76
C GLY A 168 -11.98 8.62 -1.37
N GLN A 169 -12.85 7.97 -0.58
CA GLN A 169 -12.56 7.40 0.74
C GLN A 169 -12.45 5.86 0.70
N PHE A 170 -12.34 5.27 -0.50
CA PHE A 170 -12.24 3.83 -0.71
C PHE A 170 -13.47 3.03 -0.22
N VAL A 171 -14.67 3.61 -0.25
CA VAL A 171 -15.92 2.87 -0.09
C VAL A 171 -16.39 2.37 -1.45
N VAL A 172 -16.69 1.07 -1.56
CA VAL A 172 -17.08 0.44 -2.83
C VAL A 172 -18.41 1.00 -3.33
N GLN A 173 -18.42 1.51 -4.55
CA GLN A 173 -19.60 2.06 -5.21
C GLN A 173 -20.14 1.12 -6.28
N PHE A 174 -19.27 0.33 -6.92
CA PHE A 174 -19.66 -0.55 -8.02
C PHE A 174 -18.69 -1.72 -8.21
N VAL A 175 -19.23 -2.85 -8.67
CA VAL A 175 -18.46 -3.99 -9.21
C VAL A 175 -19.15 -4.57 -10.44
N ASN A 176 -18.38 -5.09 -11.39
CA ASN A 176 -18.94 -5.75 -12.56
C ASN A 176 -19.07 -7.29 -12.38
N PRO A 177 -19.85 -8.00 -13.22
CA PRO A 177 -20.01 -9.44 -13.10
C PRO A 177 -18.71 -10.25 -13.21
N ALA A 178 -17.75 -9.76 -13.99
CA ALA A 178 -16.42 -10.38 -14.09
C ALA A 178 -15.68 -10.34 -12.74
N PHE A 179 -15.80 -9.24 -11.99
CA PHE A 179 -15.31 -9.16 -10.62
C PHE A 179 -15.98 -10.21 -9.76
N THR A 180 -17.32 -10.29 -9.78
CA THR A 180 -18.07 -11.29 -9.01
C THR A 180 -17.69 -12.73 -9.33
N LYS A 181 -17.45 -13.05 -10.60
CA LYS A 181 -17.01 -14.39 -11.02
C LYS A 181 -15.66 -14.79 -10.40
N ILE A 182 -14.76 -13.83 -10.24
CA ILE A 182 -13.39 -14.08 -9.76
C ILE A 182 -13.31 -14.03 -8.23
N THR A 183 -14.01 -13.08 -7.62
CA THR A 183 -13.93 -12.80 -6.18
C THR A 183 -15.03 -13.51 -5.40
N GLY A 184 -16.13 -13.89 -6.05
CA GLY A 184 -17.36 -14.36 -5.42
C GLY A 184 -18.18 -13.24 -4.78
N HIS A 185 -17.68 -12.00 -4.76
CA HIS A 185 -18.35 -10.84 -4.17
C HIS A 185 -19.19 -10.12 -5.23
N GLY A 186 -20.48 -9.95 -4.94
CA GLY A 186 -21.45 -9.28 -5.80
C GLY A 186 -21.81 -7.89 -5.30
N VAL A 187 -23.08 -7.52 -5.42
CA VAL A 187 -23.59 -6.21 -4.97
C VAL A 187 -23.50 -6.02 -3.45
N GLU A 188 -23.39 -7.08 -2.67
CA GLU A 188 -23.40 -7.02 -1.20
C GLU A 188 -22.22 -6.25 -0.60
N ILE A 189 -21.17 -6.03 -1.38
CA ILE A 189 -20.00 -5.24 -0.95
C ILE A 189 -20.13 -3.76 -1.31
N VAL A 190 -21.16 -3.35 -2.05
CA VAL A 190 -21.42 -1.93 -2.31
C VAL A 190 -21.77 -1.24 -0.98
N GLY A 191 -21.16 -0.08 -0.73
CA GLY A 191 -21.21 0.64 0.53
C GLY A 191 -20.24 0.11 1.60
N GLN A 192 -19.54 -1.00 1.35
CA GLN A 192 -18.53 -1.51 2.28
C GLN A 192 -17.16 -0.85 2.01
N PRO A 193 -16.35 -0.64 3.05
CA PRO A 193 -14.96 -0.22 2.88
C PRO A 193 -14.16 -1.25 2.08
N LEU A 194 -13.31 -0.79 1.15
CA LEU A 194 -12.52 -1.65 0.29
C LEU A 194 -11.59 -2.61 1.07
N HIS A 195 -11.15 -2.20 2.27
CA HIS A 195 -10.25 -3.03 3.11
C HIS A 195 -10.87 -4.38 3.51
N THR A 196 -12.19 -4.49 3.47
CA THR A 196 -12.90 -5.75 3.75
C THR A 196 -12.59 -6.84 2.72
N LEU A 197 -12.10 -6.47 1.52
CA LEU A 197 -11.83 -7.37 0.39
C LEU A 197 -10.38 -7.83 0.30
N TYR A 198 -9.49 -7.33 1.16
CA TYR A 198 -8.07 -7.73 1.17
C TYR A 198 -7.80 -8.86 2.16
N ALA A 199 -6.71 -9.58 1.94
CA ALA A 199 -6.21 -10.59 2.86
C ALA A 199 -4.82 -10.20 3.37
N GLY A 200 -4.79 -9.28 4.33
CA GLY A 200 -3.58 -8.74 4.98
C GLY A 200 -3.96 -7.95 6.24
N TYR A 201 -2.97 -7.67 7.10
CA TYR A 201 -3.18 -6.93 8.35
C TYR A 201 -3.33 -5.43 8.07
N TYR A 202 -4.39 -4.81 8.62
CA TYR A 202 -4.73 -3.37 8.61
C TYR A 202 -3.73 -2.45 7.88
N GLU A 203 -4.11 -1.98 6.68
CA GLU A 203 -3.22 -1.32 5.72
C GLU A 203 -3.60 0.14 5.45
N ALA A 204 -3.32 1.06 6.37
CA ALA A 204 -3.30 2.49 6.03
C ALA A 204 -2.34 2.76 4.84
N TRP A 205 -1.24 1.99 4.77
CA TRP A 205 -0.21 2.12 3.74
C TRP A 205 -0.69 1.85 2.31
N LEU A 206 -1.65 0.94 2.08
CA LEU A 206 -2.09 0.62 0.71
C LEU A 206 -2.85 1.79 0.09
N TYR A 207 -3.70 2.44 0.90
CA TYR A 207 -4.41 3.65 0.49
C TYR A 207 -3.43 4.79 0.22
N GLU A 208 -2.45 4.99 1.11
CA GLU A 208 -1.41 6.00 0.92
C GLU A 208 -0.59 5.77 -0.34
N VAL A 209 -0.21 4.51 -0.64
CA VAL A 209 0.57 4.18 -1.83
C VAL A 209 -0.25 4.30 -3.12
N ILE A 210 -1.53 3.93 -3.10
CA ILE A 210 -2.45 4.19 -4.22
C ILE A 210 -2.63 5.70 -4.42
N GLN A 211 -2.87 6.45 -3.34
CA GLN A 211 -3.04 7.91 -3.37
C GLN A 211 -1.80 8.62 -3.90
N ALA A 212 -0.62 8.30 -3.35
CA ALA A 212 0.66 8.86 -3.81
C ALA A 212 0.93 8.52 -5.27
N GLY A 213 0.78 7.23 -5.64
CA GLY A 213 1.01 6.79 -7.01
C GLY A 213 0.07 7.43 -8.02
N THR A 214 -1.23 7.49 -7.71
CA THR A 214 -2.21 8.12 -8.60
C THR A 214 -2.12 9.64 -8.62
N GLY A 215 -1.67 10.29 -7.54
CA GLY A 215 -1.40 11.73 -7.50
C GLY A 215 -0.23 12.15 -8.40
N GLU A 216 0.80 11.32 -8.53
CA GLU A 216 1.98 11.62 -9.37
C GLU A 216 1.77 11.33 -10.87
N SER A 217 1.10 10.22 -11.21
CA SER A 217 1.06 9.70 -12.59
C SER A 217 -0.36 9.51 -13.14
N GLY A 218 -1.40 9.72 -12.33
CA GLY A 218 -2.79 9.39 -12.65
C GLY A 218 -3.12 7.89 -12.52
N GLU A 219 -2.12 7.02 -12.33
CA GLU A 219 -2.28 5.57 -12.33
C GLU A 219 -1.26 4.86 -11.43
N TRP A 220 -1.77 4.00 -10.54
CA TRP A 220 -0.95 3.08 -9.76
C TRP A 220 -1.12 1.64 -10.27
N ARG A 221 -0.02 0.87 -10.30
CA ARG A 221 -0.05 -0.57 -10.58
C ARG A 221 0.70 -1.33 -9.50
N GLY A 222 0.09 -2.38 -8.97
CA GLY A 222 0.75 -3.22 -7.97
C GLY A 222 0.12 -4.60 -7.83
N TRP A 223 0.82 -5.47 -7.10
CA TRP A 223 0.30 -6.79 -6.75
C TRP A 223 -0.47 -6.68 -5.44
N VAL A 224 -1.77 -6.98 -5.49
CA VAL A 224 -2.66 -6.84 -4.34
C VAL A 224 -3.15 -8.22 -3.90
N ARG A 225 -3.18 -8.43 -2.59
CA ARG A 225 -3.63 -9.69 -1.98
C ARG A 225 -5.11 -9.60 -1.64
N TRP A 226 -5.93 -10.23 -2.46
CA TRP A 226 -7.38 -10.22 -2.38
C TRP A 226 -7.93 -11.43 -1.62
N ARG A 227 -9.08 -11.24 -0.99
CA ARG A 227 -9.88 -12.28 -0.34
C ARG A 227 -11.13 -12.54 -1.17
N ARG A 228 -11.43 -13.82 -1.41
CA ARG A 228 -12.71 -14.22 -2.01
C ARG A 228 -13.78 -14.34 -0.94
N LYS A 229 -15.04 -14.37 -1.37
CA LYS A 229 -16.20 -14.56 -0.49
C LYS A 229 -16.14 -15.86 0.31
N ASN A 230 -15.54 -16.91 -0.26
CA ASN A 230 -15.32 -18.19 0.43
C ASN A 230 -14.12 -18.20 1.40
N GLY A 231 -13.47 -17.06 1.62
CA GLY A 231 -12.32 -16.91 2.51
C GLY A 231 -10.96 -17.24 1.88
N SER A 232 -10.92 -17.82 0.67
CA SER A 232 -9.66 -18.11 -0.01
C SER A 232 -8.92 -16.84 -0.42
N VAL A 233 -7.59 -16.90 -0.38
CA VAL A 233 -6.73 -15.75 -0.64
C VAL A 233 -5.98 -15.95 -1.95
N TYR A 234 -5.86 -14.87 -2.73
CA TYR A 234 -5.09 -14.86 -3.97
C TYR A 234 -4.38 -13.53 -4.15
N VAL A 235 -3.27 -13.55 -4.88
CA VAL A 235 -2.55 -12.34 -5.29
C VAL A 235 -2.86 -12.08 -6.75
N ARG A 236 -3.12 -10.82 -7.09
CA ARG A 236 -3.33 -10.42 -8.48
C ARG A 236 -2.81 -9.02 -8.71
N GLN A 237 -2.31 -8.77 -9.93
CA GLN A 237 -1.96 -7.43 -10.33
C GLN A 237 -3.23 -6.59 -10.48
N THR A 238 -3.25 -5.45 -9.81
CA THR A 238 -4.34 -4.50 -9.85
C THR A 238 -3.80 -3.17 -10.32
N THR A 239 -4.49 -2.60 -11.30
CA THR A 239 -4.27 -1.24 -11.76
C THR A 239 -5.34 -0.36 -11.13
N VAL A 240 -4.93 0.76 -10.55
CA VAL A 240 -5.81 1.72 -9.90
C VAL A 240 -5.62 3.08 -10.57
N ARG A 241 -6.71 3.71 -10.98
CA ARG A 241 -6.69 5.08 -11.51
C ARG A 241 -7.55 5.97 -10.64
N ALA A 242 -7.03 7.15 -10.30
CA ALA A 242 -7.80 8.17 -9.60
C ALA A 242 -8.49 9.07 -10.62
N VAL A 243 -9.75 9.39 -10.36
CA VAL A 243 -10.52 10.32 -11.20
C VAL A 243 -10.80 11.58 -10.38
N PRO A 244 -10.29 12.75 -10.80
CA PRO A 244 -10.49 14.00 -10.07
C PRO A 244 -11.94 14.50 -10.21
N GLY A 245 -12.48 15.04 -9.12
CA GLY A 245 -13.75 15.76 -9.05
C GLY A 245 -13.66 17.17 -9.64
N HIS A 246 -14.74 17.95 -9.51
CA HIS A 246 -14.77 19.35 -9.96
C HIS A 246 -14.21 20.34 -8.93
N ASP A 247 -14.10 19.90 -7.67
CA ASP A 247 -13.62 20.65 -6.50
C ASP A 247 -12.10 20.53 -6.28
N GLY A 248 -11.40 19.77 -7.13
CA GLY A 248 -9.97 19.47 -6.98
C GLY A 248 -9.68 18.26 -6.08
N GLY A 249 -10.70 17.62 -5.50
CA GLY A 249 -10.59 16.34 -4.79
C GLY A 249 -10.63 15.13 -5.72
N ILE A 250 -10.49 13.92 -5.17
CA ILE A 250 -10.71 12.68 -5.92
C ILE A 250 -12.18 12.27 -5.80
N ALA A 251 -12.88 12.18 -6.94
CA ALA A 251 -14.26 11.74 -6.99
C ALA A 251 -14.36 10.22 -6.76
N PHE A 252 -13.50 9.45 -7.45
CA PHE A 252 -13.46 7.99 -7.27
C PHE A 252 -12.13 7.37 -7.72
N TYR A 253 -11.95 6.11 -7.33
CA TYR A 253 -10.88 5.23 -7.83
C TYR A 253 -11.46 4.08 -8.64
N LEU A 254 -10.85 3.81 -9.80
CA LEU A 254 -11.17 2.68 -10.67
C LEU A 254 -10.12 1.57 -10.50
N PHE A 255 -10.56 0.38 -10.08
CA PHE A 255 -9.74 -0.80 -9.90
C PHE A 255 -9.96 -1.77 -11.07
N LEU A 256 -8.91 -2.03 -11.84
CA LEU A 256 -8.87 -2.98 -12.94
C LEU A 256 -7.99 -4.16 -12.56
N PHE A 257 -8.56 -5.36 -12.61
CA PHE A 257 -7.86 -6.58 -12.27
C PHE A 257 -7.21 -7.14 -13.54
N ALA A 258 -5.89 -7.07 -13.61
CA ALA A 258 -5.12 -7.47 -14.78
C ALA A 258 -4.21 -8.66 -14.45
N GLY A 259 -3.77 -9.40 -15.48
CA GLY A 259 -2.76 -10.44 -15.33
C GLY A 259 -3.21 -11.73 -14.62
N PRO A 260 -2.26 -12.66 -14.42
CA PRO A 260 -2.51 -13.99 -13.86
C PRO A 260 -2.90 -13.94 -12.38
N ILE A 261 -3.71 -14.91 -11.95
CA ILE A 261 -4.07 -15.11 -10.56
C ILE A 261 -3.03 -16.03 -9.92
N TYR A 262 -2.36 -15.55 -8.88
CA TYR A 262 -1.44 -16.35 -8.09
C TYR A 262 -2.14 -16.84 -6.83
N GLU A 263 -2.30 -18.15 -6.72
CA GLU A 263 -2.93 -18.80 -5.57
C GLU A 263 -1.92 -19.12 -4.46
N ASN A 264 -2.40 -19.75 -3.39
CA ASN A 264 -1.63 -20.06 -2.18
C ASN A 264 -0.25 -20.70 -2.44
N ARG A 265 -0.05 -21.44 -3.54
CA ARG A 265 1.25 -22.07 -3.87
C ARG A 265 2.35 -21.05 -4.16
N TYR A 266 2.02 -19.94 -4.84
CA TYR A 266 2.97 -18.86 -5.11
C TYR A 266 3.18 -17.97 -3.87
N ILE A 267 2.12 -17.75 -3.08
CA ILE A 267 2.24 -17.08 -1.79
C ILE A 267 3.14 -17.89 -0.84
N ALA A 268 3.05 -19.23 -0.88
CA ALA A 268 3.92 -20.12 -0.12
C ALA A 268 5.38 -20.02 -0.59
N ALA A 269 5.63 -20.04 -1.90
CA ALA A 269 6.98 -19.86 -2.45
C ALA A 269 7.59 -18.49 -2.06
N MET A 270 6.82 -17.41 -2.16
CA MET A 270 7.28 -16.06 -1.76
C MET A 270 7.51 -15.98 -0.24
N LYS A 271 6.72 -16.69 0.58
CA LYS A 271 6.99 -16.84 2.01
C LYS A 271 8.27 -17.62 2.27
N ASP A 272 8.58 -18.63 1.47
CA ASP A 272 9.82 -19.39 1.60
C ASP A 272 11.04 -18.54 1.23
N ASP A 273 10.96 -17.72 0.19
CA ASP A 273 12.02 -16.74 -0.14
C ASP A 273 12.22 -15.72 0.99
N LEU A 274 11.14 -15.19 1.57
CA LEU A 274 11.20 -14.28 2.71
C LEU A 274 11.76 -14.95 3.97
N ARG A 275 11.44 -16.23 4.21
CA ARG A 275 12.04 -17.02 5.30
C ARG A 275 13.54 -17.20 5.11
N LEU A 276 14.00 -17.49 3.89
CA LEU A 276 15.42 -17.59 3.58
C LEU A 276 16.12 -16.24 3.82
N ALA A 277 15.55 -15.14 3.34
CA ALA A 277 16.07 -13.80 3.58
C ALA A 277 16.13 -13.46 5.08
N ARG A 278 15.12 -13.87 5.86
CA ARG A 278 15.08 -13.70 7.32
C ARG A 278 16.23 -14.43 8.01
N GLU A 279 16.51 -15.66 7.59
CA GLU A 279 17.63 -16.42 8.14
C GLU A 279 18.98 -15.79 7.79
N VAL A 280 19.12 -15.18 6.61
CA VAL A 280 20.30 -14.36 6.27
C VAL A 280 20.41 -13.15 7.20
N GLN A 281 19.33 -12.38 7.38
CA GLN A 281 19.33 -11.20 8.26
C GLN A 281 19.71 -11.57 9.71
N LYS A 282 19.17 -12.67 10.26
CA LYS A 282 19.54 -13.13 11.61
C LYS A 282 21.01 -13.53 11.72
N ARG A 283 21.57 -14.17 10.69
CA ARG A 283 22.97 -14.66 10.70
C ARG A 283 23.99 -13.54 10.63
N VAL A 284 23.64 -12.37 10.08
CA VAL A 284 24.55 -11.23 10.02
C VAL A 284 24.58 -10.43 11.33
N LEU A 285 23.60 -10.59 12.23
CA LEU A 285 23.64 -9.96 13.54
C LEU A 285 24.86 -10.43 14.35
N SER A 286 25.37 -9.55 15.21
CA SER A 286 26.54 -9.90 16.02
C SER A 286 26.19 -10.97 17.06
N LYS A 287 27.07 -11.97 17.20
CA LYS A 287 26.92 -13.02 18.22
C LYS A 287 27.37 -12.51 19.58
N PRO A 288 26.78 -13.01 20.69
CA PRO A 288 27.18 -12.61 22.04
C PRO A 288 28.70 -12.62 22.21
N LEU A 289 29.23 -11.54 22.78
CA LEU A 289 30.65 -11.34 23.00
C LEU A 289 30.91 -11.27 24.49
N SER A 290 31.86 -12.07 24.97
CA SER A 290 32.37 -11.99 26.34
C SER A 290 33.88 -11.78 26.25
N ALA A 291 34.33 -10.64 26.76
CA ALA A 291 35.74 -10.25 26.79
C ALA A 291 36.08 -9.61 28.14
N LYS A 292 37.37 -9.42 28.40
CA LYS A 292 37.81 -8.81 29.67
C LYS A 292 37.26 -7.39 29.78
N GLY A 293 36.44 -7.14 30.80
CA GLY A 293 35.84 -5.84 31.09
C GLY A 293 34.58 -5.51 30.30
N ILE A 294 34.08 -6.42 29.45
CA ILE A 294 32.83 -6.20 28.71
C ILE A 294 32.13 -7.50 28.30
N GLN A 295 30.83 -7.56 28.50
CA GLN A 295 29.95 -8.57 27.91
C GLN A 295 28.87 -7.86 27.09
N ILE A 296 28.57 -8.35 25.88
CA ILE A 296 27.59 -7.75 24.98
C ILE A 296 26.69 -8.85 24.44
N ALA A 297 25.38 -8.63 24.54
CA ALA A 297 24.38 -9.46 23.91
C ALA A 297 23.29 -8.58 23.28
N GLY A 298 22.54 -9.14 22.33
CA GLY A 298 21.44 -8.44 21.69
C GLY A 298 20.29 -9.39 21.34
N THR A 299 19.10 -8.83 21.21
CA THR A 299 17.90 -9.52 20.75
C THR A 299 17.25 -8.72 19.64
N TYR A 300 16.57 -9.42 18.73
CA TYR A 300 15.83 -8.85 17.62
C TYR A 300 14.54 -9.63 17.43
N ILE A 301 13.42 -8.91 17.38
CA ILE A 301 12.08 -9.41 17.21
C ILE A 301 11.46 -8.61 16.06
N PRO A 302 11.39 -9.19 14.85
CA PRO A 302 10.77 -8.50 13.72
C PRO A 302 9.25 -8.44 13.88
N SER A 303 8.66 -7.32 13.49
CA SER A 303 7.21 -7.12 13.33
C SER A 303 6.64 -7.99 12.20
N ARG A 304 7.44 -8.22 11.14
CA ARG A 304 7.10 -9.01 9.95
C ARG A 304 8.11 -10.12 9.70
N GLU A 305 8.13 -10.69 8.48
CA GLU A 305 9.15 -11.70 8.13
C GLU A 305 10.56 -11.08 8.03
N LEU A 306 10.65 -9.82 7.61
CA LEU A 306 11.86 -9.02 7.51
C LEU A 306 11.62 -7.67 8.16
N GLY A 307 12.67 -7.09 8.73
CA GLY A 307 12.62 -5.81 9.42
C GLY A 307 13.73 -4.83 9.04
N GLY A 308 13.58 -3.58 9.45
CA GLY A 308 14.55 -2.49 9.29
C GLY A 308 15.64 -2.48 10.35
N ASP A 309 15.33 -3.04 11.51
CA ASP A 309 16.17 -3.08 12.70
C ASP A 309 17.43 -3.92 12.57
N MET A 310 18.54 -3.43 13.14
CA MET A 310 19.80 -4.17 13.22
C MET A 310 20.75 -3.64 14.27
N TYR A 311 21.42 -4.58 14.94
CA TYR A 311 22.59 -4.29 15.77
C TYR A 311 23.87 -4.97 15.26
N ALA A 312 25.00 -4.34 15.54
CA ALA A 312 26.32 -4.92 15.35
C ALA A 312 27.32 -4.40 16.38
N TRP A 313 28.33 -5.22 16.72
CA TRP A 313 29.47 -4.76 17.49
C TRP A 313 30.78 -5.33 16.97
N TYR A 314 31.85 -4.55 17.11
CA TYR A 314 33.18 -4.93 16.65
C TYR A 314 34.24 -4.54 17.68
N PRO A 315 35.18 -5.45 18.00
CA PRO A 315 36.42 -5.06 18.66
C PRO A 315 37.22 -4.18 17.69
N ILE A 316 37.54 -2.97 18.13
CA ILE A 316 38.39 -2.02 17.40
C ILE A 316 39.85 -2.39 17.65
N ASP A 317 40.17 -2.67 18.92
CA ASP A 317 41.44 -3.22 19.37
C ASP A 317 41.22 -4.07 20.65
N LYS A 318 42.26 -4.27 21.46
CA LYS A 318 42.20 -5.09 22.69
C LYS A 318 41.37 -4.47 23.82
N GLN A 319 41.07 -3.18 23.75
CA GLN A 319 40.46 -2.39 24.83
C GLN A 319 39.25 -1.59 24.39
N ARG A 320 39.04 -1.41 23.08
CA ARG A 320 37.94 -0.62 22.54
C ARG A 320 36.97 -1.42 21.71
N TYR A 321 35.69 -1.17 21.92
CA TYR A 321 34.58 -1.87 21.26
C TYR A 321 33.60 -0.84 20.70
N GLY A 322 33.25 -0.96 19.42
CA GLY A 322 32.18 -0.18 18.81
C GLY A 322 30.89 -0.97 18.84
N ILE A 323 29.83 -0.41 19.43
CA ILE A 323 28.48 -0.98 19.51
C ILE A 323 27.56 -0.08 18.68
N PHE A 324 26.76 -0.68 17.82
CA PHE A 324 25.89 0.03 16.89
C PHE A 324 24.51 -0.62 16.89
N LEU A 325 23.47 0.21 16.94
CA LEU A 325 22.09 -0.17 16.73
C LEU A 325 21.47 0.83 15.75
N MET A 326 20.70 0.34 14.79
CA MET A 326 19.98 1.18 13.85
C MET A 326 18.60 0.64 13.56
N ASP A 327 17.73 1.54 13.12
CA ASP A 327 16.43 1.26 12.57
C ASP A 327 16.21 2.04 11.26
N VAL A 328 15.83 1.33 10.20
CA VAL A 328 15.64 1.90 8.85
C VAL A 328 14.19 2.31 8.68
N MET A 329 13.95 3.50 8.11
CA MET A 329 12.60 3.99 7.83
C MET A 329 11.73 2.94 7.09
N GLY A 330 10.59 2.63 7.69
CA GLY A 330 9.60 1.68 7.19
C GLY A 330 9.96 0.23 7.50
N HIS A 331 9.03 -0.70 7.27
CA HIS A 331 9.21 -2.12 7.62
C HIS A 331 9.20 -3.05 6.40
N GLY A 332 9.75 -4.26 6.54
CA GLY A 332 9.66 -5.31 5.51
C GLY A 332 10.85 -5.39 4.56
N ALA A 333 10.62 -5.90 3.35
CA ALA A 333 11.70 -6.29 2.43
C ALA A 333 12.59 -5.11 1.98
N ALA A 334 12.00 -3.95 1.65
CA ALA A 334 12.77 -2.78 1.21
C ALA A 334 13.71 -2.26 2.31
N ALA A 335 13.21 -2.08 3.53
CA ALA A 335 14.00 -1.68 4.70
C ALA A 335 15.12 -2.69 4.98
N SER A 336 14.84 -3.99 4.85
CA SER A 336 15.84 -5.04 5.06
C SER A 336 17.00 -4.99 4.07
N LEU A 337 16.78 -4.56 2.81
CA LEU A 337 17.84 -4.43 1.81
C LEU A 337 18.80 -3.29 2.15
N ILE A 338 18.26 -2.16 2.63
CA ILE A 338 19.05 -1.02 3.12
C ILE A 338 19.85 -1.45 4.35
N CYS A 339 19.18 -2.13 5.28
CA CYS A 339 19.77 -2.71 6.47
C CYS A 339 20.97 -3.62 6.12
N MET A 340 20.81 -4.52 5.14
CA MET A 340 21.91 -5.37 4.65
C MET A 340 23.04 -4.58 3.96
N SER A 341 22.71 -3.53 3.20
CA SER A 341 23.71 -2.66 2.57
C SER A 341 24.60 -1.99 3.63
N VAL A 342 23.99 -1.34 4.62
CA VAL A 342 24.71 -0.71 5.73
C VAL A 342 25.51 -1.75 6.52
N ARG A 343 24.92 -2.91 6.82
CA ARG A 343 25.58 -4.01 7.54
C ARG A 343 26.90 -4.44 6.91
N SER A 344 26.94 -4.49 5.59
CA SER A 344 28.11 -4.95 4.85
C SER A 344 29.30 -4.00 5.04
N LEU A 345 29.05 -2.71 5.27
CA LEU A 345 30.06 -1.67 5.45
C LEU A 345 30.45 -1.43 6.91
N LEU A 346 29.55 -1.69 7.85
CA LEU A 346 29.70 -1.32 9.27
C LEU A 346 31.06 -1.73 9.86
N ASN A 347 31.55 -2.94 9.58
CA ASN A 347 32.84 -3.40 10.11
C ASN A 347 34.00 -2.50 9.66
N GLY A 348 34.04 -2.17 8.36
CA GLY A 348 35.07 -1.32 7.78
C GLY A 348 34.98 0.13 8.27
N VAL A 349 33.76 0.67 8.34
CA VAL A 349 33.50 2.04 8.80
C VAL A 349 33.86 2.21 10.28
N ILE A 350 33.40 1.29 11.15
CA ILE A 350 33.66 1.36 12.60
C ILE A 350 35.15 1.23 12.89
N ARG A 351 35.87 0.32 12.23
CA ARG A 351 37.31 0.13 12.47
C ARG A 351 38.18 1.27 11.95
N LYS A 352 37.72 2.02 10.94
CA LYS A 352 38.47 3.16 10.37
C LYS A 352 38.10 4.49 11.03
N GLY A 353 36.80 4.76 11.19
CA GLY A 353 36.28 6.00 11.76
C GLY A 353 36.46 6.05 13.28
N ILE A 354 36.26 4.93 13.98
CA ILE A 354 36.37 4.72 15.43
C ILE A 354 35.46 5.64 16.27
N VAL A 355 35.50 6.95 16.10
CA VAL A 355 34.69 7.93 16.81
C VAL A 355 33.33 8.13 16.13
N PRO A 356 32.26 8.46 16.90
CA PRO A 356 30.90 8.55 16.36
C PRO A 356 30.76 9.51 15.18
N THR A 357 31.43 10.66 15.25
CA THR A 357 31.39 11.70 14.22
C THR A 357 31.83 11.19 12.85
N GLU A 358 32.93 10.43 12.78
CA GLU A 358 33.45 9.90 11.53
C GLU A 358 32.61 8.73 11.02
N VAL A 359 32.17 7.85 11.91
CA VAL A 359 31.27 6.74 11.56
C VAL A 359 29.98 7.26 10.92
N PHE A 360 29.32 8.24 11.54
CA PHE A 360 28.06 8.80 11.03
C PHE A 360 28.24 9.58 9.73
N ARG A 361 29.34 10.33 9.57
CA ARG A 361 29.66 11.02 8.30
C ARG A 361 29.83 10.05 7.14
N GLU A 362 30.54 8.95 7.36
CA GLU A 362 30.76 7.94 6.33
C GLU A 362 29.47 7.20 5.96
N LEU A 363 28.66 6.81 6.96
CA LEU A 363 27.35 6.21 6.71
C LEU A 363 26.41 7.16 5.95
N ASN A 364 26.42 8.45 6.29
CA ASN A 364 25.62 9.44 5.58
C ASN A 364 26.06 9.59 4.12
N ARG A 365 27.38 9.61 3.87
CA ARG A 365 27.92 9.66 2.50
C ARG A 365 27.45 8.46 1.68
N HIS A 366 27.48 7.26 2.25
CA HIS A 366 27.01 6.04 1.60
C HIS A 366 25.52 6.10 1.26
N MET A 367 24.67 6.49 2.21
CA MET A 367 23.22 6.64 1.96
C MET A 367 22.93 7.66 0.86
N ARG A 368 23.69 8.77 0.83
CA ARG A 368 23.58 9.80 -0.20
C ARG A 368 23.95 9.27 -1.59
N GLN A 369 24.98 8.44 -1.69
CA GLN A 369 25.39 7.85 -2.97
C GLN A 369 24.35 6.85 -3.53
N LEU A 370 23.71 6.06 -2.68
CA LEU A 370 22.76 5.05 -3.13
C LEU A 370 21.39 5.61 -3.53
N TYR A 371 20.91 6.67 -2.88
CA TYR A 371 19.48 7.02 -2.93
C TYR A 371 19.15 8.47 -3.34
N HIS A 372 20.14 9.34 -3.57
CA HIS A 372 19.88 10.73 -3.96
C HIS A 372 20.00 11.04 -5.46
N GLU A 373 20.32 10.06 -6.32
CA GLU A 373 20.51 10.33 -7.75
C GLU A 373 19.21 10.59 -8.54
N ASN A 374 18.02 10.22 -8.03
CA ASN A 374 16.79 10.23 -8.84
C ASN A 374 15.55 10.89 -8.20
N GLY A 375 15.69 11.63 -7.10
CA GLY A 375 14.66 12.54 -6.57
C GLY A 375 13.30 11.94 -6.14
N ARG A 376 13.15 10.61 -6.11
CA ARG A 376 11.84 9.95 -5.91
C ARG A 376 11.54 9.49 -4.48
N MET A 377 12.54 9.20 -3.64
CA MET A 377 12.38 8.91 -2.20
C MET A 377 13.73 9.08 -1.47
N THR A 378 13.76 9.79 -0.34
CA THR A 378 14.96 9.85 0.53
C THR A 378 14.87 8.77 1.60
N TYR A 379 15.60 7.68 1.43
CA TYR A 379 15.76 6.70 2.50
C TYR A 379 16.71 7.24 3.57
N TYR A 380 16.31 7.08 4.82
CA TYR A 380 17.11 7.39 5.99
C TYR A 380 16.94 6.31 7.06
N PHE A 381 17.81 6.32 8.05
CA PHE A 381 17.71 5.43 9.20
C PHE A 381 18.13 6.16 10.47
N THR A 382 17.52 5.78 11.60
CA THR A 382 17.97 6.22 12.92
C THR A 382 19.06 5.29 13.41
N ALA A 383 20.02 5.80 14.19
CA ALA A 383 21.06 4.95 14.74
C ALA A 383 21.64 5.49 16.04
N VAL A 384 22.15 4.61 16.87
CA VAL A 384 23.03 4.96 18.00
C VAL A 384 24.35 4.20 17.84
N TYR A 385 25.45 4.92 17.99
CA TYR A 385 26.79 4.35 18.04
C TYR A 385 27.45 4.68 19.36
N VAL A 386 28.04 3.66 19.99
CA VAL A 386 28.77 3.78 21.26
C VAL A 386 30.14 3.16 21.11
N LEU A 387 31.17 3.96 21.31
CA LEU A 387 32.55 3.54 21.47
C LEU A 387 32.81 3.33 22.97
N VAL A 388 33.05 2.09 23.38
CA VAL A 388 33.40 1.73 24.75
C VAL A 388 34.91 1.52 24.86
N ASP A 389 35.56 2.25 25.77
CA ASP A 389 36.95 2.04 26.17
C ASP A 389 37.00 1.42 27.57
N VAL A 390 37.35 0.13 27.64
CA VAL A 390 37.36 -0.61 28.92
C VAL A 390 38.55 -0.31 29.80
N LYS A 391 39.61 0.29 29.25
CA LYS A 391 40.79 0.67 30.03
C LYS A 391 40.54 2.01 30.72
N GLU A 392 40.04 2.98 29.97
CA GLU A 392 39.79 4.33 30.48
C GLU A 392 38.42 4.45 31.19
N ARG A 393 37.59 3.40 31.10
CA ARG A 393 36.22 3.34 31.64
C ARG A 393 35.35 4.49 31.16
N MET A 394 35.40 4.70 29.85
CA MET A 394 34.72 5.78 29.15
C MET A 394 33.85 5.20 28.03
N ILE A 395 32.71 5.82 27.82
CA ILE A 395 31.95 5.70 26.58
C ILE A 395 31.94 7.03 25.84
N GLU A 396 32.13 6.97 24.52
CA GLU A 396 31.87 8.07 23.60
C GLU A 396 30.74 7.65 22.65
N TYR A 397 29.72 8.48 22.48
CA TYR A 397 28.52 8.08 21.73
C TYR A 397 27.95 9.21 20.89
N ALA A 398 27.10 8.86 19.92
CA ALA A 398 26.17 9.77 19.27
C ALA A 398 24.89 9.04 18.88
N SER A 399 23.75 9.73 18.95
CA SER A 399 22.44 9.26 18.50
C SER A 399 21.93 10.06 17.29
N ALA A 400 21.77 9.41 16.15
CA ALA A 400 21.18 9.96 14.94
C ALA A 400 19.67 9.74 14.93
N GLY A 401 18.91 10.61 15.59
CA GLY A 401 17.44 10.55 15.67
C GLY A 401 16.87 9.27 16.31
N HIS A 402 17.68 8.52 17.04
CA HIS A 402 17.32 7.26 17.68
C HIS A 402 16.87 7.51 19.14
N PRO A 403 16.00 6.67 19.73
CA PRO A 403 15.70 6.77 21.16
C PRO A 403 16.96 6.79 22.03
N PRO A 404 16.98 7.55 23.13
CA PRO A 404 18.17 7.67 23.97
C PRO A 404 18.49 6.31 24.60
N GLY A 405 19.73 5.85 24.43
CA GLY A 405 20.24 4.71 25.19
C GLY A 405 20.37 5.06 26.68
N PHE A 406 20.46 4.04 27.53
CA PHE A 406 20.63 4.22 28.97
C PHE A 406 21.93 3.62 29.47
N LEU A 407 22.70 4.38 30.24
CA LEU A 407 23.82 3.89 31.03
C LEU A 407 23.41 3.88 32.50
N PHE A 408 23.16 2.68 33.02
CA PHE A 408 22.85 2.46 34.43
C PHE A 408 24.15 2.24 35.21
N GLN A 409 24.37 3.07 36.22
CA GLN A 409 25.49 2.94 37.14
C GLN A 409 25.14 1.99 38.30
N PRO A 410 26.14 1.38 38.97
CA PRO A 410 25.92 0.54 40.15
C PRO A 410 25.29 1.27 41.34
N ASP A 411 25.45 2.59 41.43
CA ASP A 411 24.87 3.43 42.48
C ASP A 411 23.38 3.77 42.25
N GLY A 412 22.80 3.27 41.15
CA GLY A 412 21.41 3.49 40.77
C GLY A 412 21.18 4.74 39.91
N THR A 413 22.22 5.54 39.64
CA THR A 413 22.09 6.67 38.71
C THR A 413 21.99 6.19 37.26
N VAL A 414 21.22 6.91 36.44
CA VAL A 414 21.02 6.57 35.02
C VAL A 414 21.32 7.79 34.16
N ALA A 415 22.25 7.63 33.22
CA ALA A 415 22.55 8.64 32.21
C ALA A 415 21.92 8.27 30.87
N GLU A 416 21.35 9.26 30.19
CA GLU A 416 20.79 9.11 28.84
C GLU A 416 21.86 9.41 27.78
N LEU A 417 21.81 8.65 26.68
CA LEU A 417 22.65 8.82 25.50
C LEU A 417 21.87 9.61 24.44
N ASP A 418 21.60 10.89 24.72
CA ASP A 418 20.67 11.76 23.96
C ASP A 418 21.37 12.75 23.01
N ARG A 419 22.69 12.93 23.11
CA ARG A 419 23.48 13.75 22.18
C ARG A 419 23.66 13.10 20.83
N GLY A 420 23.63 13.89 19.76
CA GLY A 420 23.82 13.36 18.41
C GLY A 420 23.45 14.30 17.28
N CYS A 421 22.68 13.79 16.31
CA CYS A 421 22.32 14.51 15.10
C CYS A 421 20.97 14.06 14.54
N ALA A 422 20.59 14.64 13.40
CA ALA A 422 19.46 14.16 12.59
C ALA A 422 19.71 12.72 12.08
N PRO A 423 18.64 11.98 11.71
CA PRO A 423 18.76 10.65 11.10
C PRO A 423 19.72 10.61 9.91
N ILE A 424 20.41 9.48 9.75
CA ILE A 424 21.44 9.29 8.73
C ILE A 424 20.76 9.12 7.36
N GLY A 425 21.21 9.87 6.35
CA GLY A 425 20.66 9.89 5.00
C GLY A 425 19.61 10.97 4.76
N LEU A 426 19.05 11.57 5.82
CA LEU A 426 18.00 12.58 5.74
C LEU A 426 18.53 13.92 5.22
N LEU A 427 19.65 14.39 5.79
CA LEU A 427 20.25 15.68 5.44
C LEU A 427 21.49 15.53 4.55
N PRO A 428 21.76 16.47 3.62
CA PRO A 428 22.95 16.44 2.78
C PRO A 428 24.27 16.43 3.55
N ARG A 429 24.31 17.11 4.70
CA ARG A 429 25.45 17.14 5.61
C ARG A 429 24.96 16.95 7.03
N LEU A 430 25.65 16.11 7.80
CA LEU A 430 25.39 15.91 9.22
C LEU A 430 26.35 16.72 10.08
N PHE A 431 25.80 17.42 11.05
CA PHE A 431 26.53 17.99 12.17
C PHE A 431 26.33 17.05 13.35
N VAL A 432 27.36 16.27 13.68
CA VAL A 432 27.31 15.25 14.73
C VAL A 432 27.87 15.84 16.01
N ASP A 433 27.02 15.97 17.03
CA ASP A 433 27.44 16.22 18.40
C ASP A 433 27.65 14.88 19.12
N SER A 434 28.77 14.70 19.83
CA SER A 434 29.04 13.46 20.55
C SER A 434 29.07 13.69 22.06
N GLY A 435 28.54 12.71 22.79
CA GLY A 435 28.58 12.68 24.25
C GLY A 435 29.73 11.81 24.75
N ARG A 436 30.24 12.13 25.94
CA ARG A 436 31.22 11.32 26.68
C ARG A 436 30.75 11.11 28.11
N LEU A 437 30.76 9.86 28.56
CA LEU A 437 30.36 9.49 29.92
C LEU A 437 31.39 8.55 30.53
N ARG A 438 31.66 8.71 31.82
CA ARG A 438 32.39 7.72 32.62
C ARG A 438 31.43 6.66 33.13
N TYR A 439 31.93 5.45 33.31
CA TYR A 439 31.17 4.39 33.97
C TYR A 439 32.00 3.73 35.08
N GLU A 440 31.31 3.25 36.10
CA GLU A 440 31.92 2.45 37.15
C GLU A 440 31.77 0.95 36.85
N PRO A 441 32.71 0.09 37.31
CA PRO A 441 32.59 -1.36 37.17
C PRO A 441 31.25 -1.89 37.69
N GLY A 442 30.56 -2.69 36.87
CA GLY A 442 29.20 -3.15 37.12
C GLY A 442 28.11 -2.34 36.40
N ALA A 443 28.48 -1.27 35.69
CA ALA A 443 27.53 -0.50 34.89
C ALA A 443 26.92 -1.35 33.76
N THR A 444 25.67 -1.03 33.41
CA THR A 444 24.94 -1.69 32.32
C THR A 444 24.51 -0.66 31.30
N LEU A 445 24.95 -0.83 30.06
CA LEU A 445 24.49 -0.06 28.90
C LEU A 445 23.34 -0.80 28.23
N VAL A 446 22.24 -0.08 27.94
CA VAL A 446 21.09 -0.59 27.20
C VAL A 446 20.80 0.32 26.02
N LEU A 447 20.79 -0.23 24.82
CA LEU A 447 20.36 0.42 23.58
C LEU A 447 19.11 -0.31 23.08
N TYR A 448 18.16 0.42 22.49
CA TYR A 448 16.90 -0.18 22.03
C TYR A 448 16.29 0.64 20.88
N SER A 449 15.55 -0.03 20.00
CA SER A 449 14.79 0.62 18.92
C SER A 449 13.43 1.13 19.41
N ASP A 450 12.82 2.02 18.64
CA ASP A 450 11.53 2.64 18.97
C ASP A 450 10.36 1.64 19.08
N GLY A 451 10.49 0.43 18.52
CA GLY A 451 9.60 -0.70 18.80
C GLY A 451 9.38 -1.00 20.29
N ALA A 452 10.26 -0.53 21.18
CA ALA A 452 10.08 -0.64 22.63
C ALA A 452 8.99 0.28 23.21
N ILE A 453 8.73 1.41 22.55
CA ILE A 453 7.84 2.50 22.98
C ILE A 453 6.67 2.74 22.02
N GLU A 454 6.72 2.13 20.83
CA GLU A 454 5.63 2.00 19.88
C GLU A 454 4.40 1.31 20.50
N GLY A 455 3.20 1.80 20.18
CA GLY A 455 1.93 1.23 20.67
C GLY A 455 1.48 1.62 22.09
N GLU A 456 2.31 2.31 22.87
CA GLU A 456 1.90 2.82 24.19
C GLU A 456 1.18 4.17 24.09
N THR A 457 0.40 4.56 25.10
CA THR A 457 -0.29 5.86 25.14
C THR A 457 0.56 6.92 25.87
N GLY A 458 0.42 8.19 25.49
CA GLY A 458 1.17 9.31 26.09
C GLY A 458 2.25 9.89 25.18
N SER A 459 2.96 10.90 25.67
CA SER A 459 4.03 11.56 24.93
C SER A 459 5.27 10.66 24.79
N VAL A 460 6.09 10.91 23.77
CA VAL A 460 7.34 10.16 23.53
C VAL A 460 8.23 10.13 24.78
N ARG A 461 8.36 11.25 25.48
CA ARG A 461 9.18 11.34 26.70
C ARG A 461 8.65 10.43 27.82
N GLN A 462 7.34 10.43 28.06
CA GLN A 462 6.72 9.59 29.09
C GLN A 462 6.93 8.09 28.79
N LYS A 463 6.87 7.70 27.52
CA LYS A 463 7.11 6.30 27.11
C LYS A 463 8.56 5.88 27.33
N ILE A 464 9.52 6.75 27.00
CA ILE A 464 10.95 6.52 27.26
C ILE A 464 11.19 6.34 28.76
N GLU A 465 10.60 7.20 29.59
CA GLU A 465 10.71 7.12 31.06
C GLU A 465 10.06 5.84 31.60
N ALA A 466 8.88 5.47 31.13
CA ALA A 466 8.22 4.22 31.50
C ALA A 466 9.07 2.99 31.14
N PHE A 467 9.69 2.98 29.96
CA PHE A 467 10.57 1.89 29.54
C PHE A 467 11.84 1.81 30.40
N ARG A 468 12.48 2.95 30.71
CA ARG A 468 13.62 3.02 31.64
C ARG A 468 13.25 2.48 33.02
N ASP A 469 12.11 2.90 33.55
CA ASP A 469 11.66 2.51 34.89
C ASP A 469 11.32 1.01 34.93
N ALA A 470 10.79 0.45 33.85
CA ALA A 470 10.56 -0.99 33.71
C ALA A 470 11.86 -1.81 33.63
N LEU A 471 12.95 -1.25 33.10
CA LEU A 471 14.27 -1.91 33.04
C LEU A 471 14.99 -1.92 34.40
N THR A 472 14.78 -0.88 35.21
CA THR A 472 15.54 -0.62 36.44
C THR A 472 15.62 -1.82 37.41
N PRO A 473 14.52 -2.55 37.71
CA PRO A 473 14.56 -3.70 38.62
C PRO A 473 15.36 -4.90 38.09
N HIS A 474 15.63 -4.93 36.78
CA HIS A 474 16.21 -6.07 36.08
C HIS A 474 17.66 -5.81 35.65
N ILE A 475 18.18 -4.60 35.89
CA ILE A 475 19.48 -4.19 35.34
C ILE A 475 20.66 -4.94 35.97
N LEU A 476 20.49 -5.57 37.13
CA LEU A 476 21.51 -6.40 37.76
C LEU A 476 21.54 -7.85 37.24
N LEU A 477 20.54 -8.25 36.44
CA LEU A 477 20.54 -9.57 35.79
C LEU A 477 21.66 -9.67 34.76
N ASP A 478 22.10 -10.89 34.48
CA ASP A 478 22.97 -11.21 33.34
C ASP A 478 22.37 -10.68 32.03
N GLU A 479 23.23 -10.28 31.08
CA GLU A 479 22.79 -9.66 29.82
C GLU A 479 21.81 -10.54 29.04
N GLN A 480 22.01 -11.86 29.02
CA GLN A 480 21.11 -12.77 28.31
C GLN A 480 19.78 -12.92 29.06
N VAL A 481 19.81 -12.96 30.40
CA VAL A 481 18.61 -13.09 31.22
C VAL A 481 17.72 -11.84 31.10
N LEU A 482 18.34 -10.65 31.07
CA LEU A 482 17.61 -9.39 30.82
C LEU A 482 16.97 -9.38 29.42
N LEU A 483 17.73 -9.78 28.40
CA LEU A 483 17.20 -9.86 27.02
C LEU A 483 16.09 -10.90 26.88
N ASP A 484 16.18 -12.04 27.56
CA ASP A 484 15.11 -13.06 27.58
C ASP A 484 13.86 -12.58 28.31
N HIS A 485 14.02 -11.72 29.33
CA HIS A 485 12.90 -11.06 29.98
C HIS A 485 12.19 -10.10 29.01
N LEU A 486 12.95 -9.22 28.33
CA LEU A 486 12.42 -8.33 27.30
C LEU A 486 11.73 -9.10 26.17
N ARG A 487 12.36 -10.16 25.69
CA ARG A 487 11.82 -11.00 24.61
C ARG A 487 10.48 -11.62 25.00
N ARG A 488 10.35 -12.14 26.22
CA ARG A 488 9.08 -12.68 26.72
C ARG A 488 8.02 -11.59 26.87
N HIS A 489 8.38 -10.42 27.38
CA HIS A 489 7.48 -9.29 27.54
C HIS A 489 6.88 -8.85 26.19
N PHE A 490 7.71 -8.62 25.17
CA PHE A 490 7.23 -8.20 23.86
C PHE A 490 6.54 -9.32 23.07
N ALA A 491 6.96 -10.58 23.23
CA ALA A 491 6.27 -11.71 22.59
C ALA A 491 4.84 -11.94 23.11
N GLN A 492 4.54 -11.58 24.36
CA GLN A 492 3.20 -11.69 24.94
C GLN A 492 2.22 -10.64 24.40
N LYS A 493 2.72 -9.52 23.85
CA LYS A 493 1.90 -8.44 23.28
C LYS A 493 1.27 -8.78 21.92
N GLY A 494 1.60 -9.94 21.33
CA GLY A 494 1.12 -10.34 20.00
C GLY A 494 1.99 -9.78 18.87
N PRO A 495 1.47 -9.62 17.64
CA PRO A 495 2.20 -8.97 16.55
C PRO A 495 2.58 -7.53 16.96
N LEU A 496 3.87 -7.21 16.88
CA LEU A 496 4.35 -5.88 17.21
C LEU A 496 3.98 -4.88 16.10
N PRO A 497 3.64 -3.63 16.43
CA PRO A 497 3.40 -2.57 15.45
C PRO A 497 4.66 -2.24 14.64
N ASP A 498 5.84 -2.33 15.27
CA ASP A 498 7.15 -2.14 14.65
C ASP A 498 8.19 -3.15 15.14
N ASP A 499 9.34 -3.20 14.48
CA ASP A 499 10.45 -4.06 14.86
C ASP A 499 11.03 -3.67 16.22
N PHE A 500 11.39 -4.68 17.02
CA PHE A 500 12.03 -4.45 18.31
C PHE A 500 13.42 -5.07 18.36
N SER A 501 14.39 -4.25 18.72
CA SER A 501 15.77 -4.65 18.98
C SER A 501 16.23 -4.06 20.28
N ALA A 502 17.03 -4.83 21.02
CA ALA A 502 17.74 -4.32 22.18
C ALA A 502 19.15 -4.90 22.24
N VAL A 503 20.09 -4.08 22.69
CA VAL A 503 21.48 -4.45 22.97
C VAL A 503 21.75 -4.14 24.43
N VAL A 504 22.31 -5.12 25.15
CA VAL A 504 22.73 -4.97 26.54
C VAL A 504 24.23 -5.21 26.59
N ALA A 505 24.96 -4.28 27.20
CA ALA A 505 26.38 -4.46 27.50
C ALA A 505 26.66 -4.29 29.01
N LYS A 506 27.29 -5.30 29.62
CA LYS A 506 27.81 -5.26 30.98
C LYS A 506 29.24 -4.77 30.95
N LEU A 507 29.53 -3.73 31.73
CA LEU A 507 30.82 -3.05 31.76
C LEU A 507 31.52 -3.37 33.09
N GLY A 508 32.71 -3.97 33.02
CA GLY A 508 33.44 -4.51 34.18
C GLY A 508 34.64 -3.70 34.65
#